data_AF-W2ZYU0-F1
#
_entry.id   AF-W2ZYU0-F1
#
_cell.length_a   1.000
_cell.length_b   1.000
_cell.length_c   1.000
_cell.angle_alpha   90.00
_cell.angle_beta   90.00
_cell.angle_gamma   90.00
#
_symmetry.space_group_name_H-M   'P 1'
#
loop_
_entity.id
_entity.type
_entity.pdbx_description
1 polymer ?
#
loop_
_entity_poly.entity_id
_entity_poly.type
_entity_poly.pdbx_seq_one_letter_code
_entity_poly.pdbx_strand_id
1 'polypeptide(L)'
;MVLRVCTKYHCDCKAFFVSGWLCSHILATLKLLDGFNLKVLLSSIPARKPPGRPRKVPKARQHDTPNTGQFAVPKLLEKLARRPGFPTNWKVLVPLDINDDDGITTKNFDGIVRPWFAKDGKYYWKIEFADADIDVEPYDIQELAHVLNHTARSGYAFV
;
A
#
# COMPACT_ATOMS: atom_id res chain seq x y z
N MET A 1 -16.26 12.93 -34.67
CA MET A 1 -17.72 12.78 -34.91
C MET A 1 -18.55 13.12 -33.67
N VAL A 2 -18.19 12.66 -32.47
CA VAL A 2 -18.91 12.92 -31.20
C VAL A 2 -19.06 14.42 -30.87
N LEU A 3 -18.04 15.24 -31.12
CA LEU A 3 -18.07 16.69 -30.87
C LEU A 3 -19.14 17.47 -31.66
N ARG A 4 -19.61 16.97 -32.81
CA ARG A 4 -20.66 17.63 -33.62
C ARG A 4 -22.08 17.34 -33.14
N VAL A 5 -22.28 16.31 -32.34
CA VAL A 5 -23.60 15.92 -31.80
C VAL A 5 -23.97 16.81 -30.61
N CYS A 6 -22.98 17.14 -29.77
CA CYS A 6 -23.17 17.92 -28.55
C CYS A 6 -23.55 19.39 -28.79
N THR A 7 -23.29 19.93 -29.98
CA THR A 7 -23.68 21.31 -30.34
C THR A 7 -25.07 21.40 -30.98
N LYS A 8 -25.64 20.28 -31.43
CA LYS A 8 -26.89 20.25 -32.22
C LYS A 8 -28.13 19.89 -31.38
N TYR A 9 -27.95 19.18 -30.27
CA TYR A 9 -29.05 18.69 -29.43
C TYR A 9 -28.90 19.19 -27.99
N HIS A 10 -29.92 19.87 -27.48
CA HIS A 10 -30.01 20.36 -26.09
C HIS A 10 -31.16 19.64 -25.38
N CYS A 11 -31.03 19.36 -24.07
CA CYS A 11 -32.08 18.75 -23.28
C CYS A 11 -32.15 19.37 -21.88
N ASP A 12 -33.35 19.65 -21.39
CA ASP A 12 -33.55 20.33 -20.11
C ASP A 12 -33.57 19.37 -18.91
N CYS A 13 -33.12 18.12 -19.10
CA CYS A 13 -33.08 17.16 -18.02
C CYS A 13 -31.90 17.43 -17.07
N LYS A 14 -32.07 17.08 -15.79
CA LYS A 14 -31.05 17.23 -14.75
C LYS A 14 -29.69 16.62 -15.15
N ALA A 15 -29.70 15.45 -15.79
CA ALA A 15 -28.48 14.77 -16.21
C ALA A 15 -27.69 15.59 -17.25
N PHE A 16 -28.36 16.28 -18.16
CA PHE A 16 -27.72 17.16 -19.15
C PHE A 16 -27.22 18.44 -18.48
N PHE A 17 -28.00 19.05 -17.61
CA PHE A 17 -27.59 20.26 -16.89
C PHE A 17 -26.36 20.04 -16.01
N VAL A 18 -26.27 18.89 -15.32
CA VAL A 18 -25.14 18.56 -14.44
C VAL A 18 -23.90 18.14 -15.23
N SER A 19 -24.07 17.32 -16.28
CA SER A 19 -22.92 16.80 -17.02
C SER A 19 -22.44 17.74 -18.12
N GLY A 20 -23.31 18.57 -18.68
CA GLY A 20 -23.08 19.40 -19.87
C GLY A 20 -22.87 18.60 -21.17
N TRP A 21 -23.17 17.30 -21.15
CA TRP A 21 -22.79 16.35 -22.20
C TRP A 21 -24.01 15.64 -22.81
N LEU A 22 -24.09 14.31 -22.75
CA LEU A 22 -25.19 13.52 -23.30
C LEU A 22 -26.08 13.00 -22.18
N CYS A 23 -27.41 13.13 -22.37
CA CYS A 23 -28.39 12.46 -21.54
C CYS A 23 -29.06 11.30 -22.29
N SER A 24 -29.77 10.45 -21.55
CA SER A 24 -30.58 9.35 -22.11
C SER A 24 -31.60 9.84 -23.15
N HIS A 25 -32.18 11.03 -22.96
CA HIS A 25 -33.16 11.58 -23.91
C HIS A 25 -32.51 11.93 -25.25
N ILE A 26 -31.35 12.58 -25.26
CA ILE A 26 -30.63 12.90 -26.50
C ILE A 26 -30.22 11.61 -27.23
N LEU A 27 -29.76 10.61 -26.50
CA LEU A 27 -29.43 9.29 -27.08
C LEU A 27 -30.65 8.60 -27.69
N ALA A 28 -31.81 8.67 -27.05
CA ALA A 28 -33.05 8.12 -27.57
C ALA A 28 -33.51 8.86 -28.84
N THR A 29 -33.48 10.20 -28.85
CA THR A 29 -33.83 11.01 -30.02
C THR A 29 -32.88 10.76 -31.19
N LEU A 30 -31.58 10.64 -30.94
CA LEU A 30 -30.59 10.29 -31.96
C LEU A 30 -30.85 8.90 -32.57
N LYS A 31 -31.38 7.97 -31.78
CA LYS A 31 -31.79 6.65 -32.25
C LYS A 31 -33.06 6.71 -33.10
N LEU A 32 -34.01 7.59 -32.77
CA LEU A 32 -35.25 7.80 -33.55
C LEU A 32 -34.99 8.52 -34.88
N LEU A 33 -34.04 9.45 -34.91
CA LEU A 33 -33.68 10.23 -36.11
C LEU A 33 -32.63 9.53 -37.00
N ASP A 34 -32.32 8.26 -36.73
CA ASP A 34 -31.25 7.47 -37.38
C ASP A 34 -29.87 8.15 -37.46
N GLY A 35 -29.64 9.19 -36.65
CA GLY A 35 -28.38 9.92 -36.58
C GLY A 35 -27.28 9.20 -35.78
N PHE A 36 -27.61 8.07 -35.15
CA PHE A 36 -26.69 7.33 -34.29
C PHE A 36 -26.96 5.82 -34.29
N ASN A 37 -25.98 5.06 -34.80
CA ASN A 37 -26.05 3.59 -34.77
C ASN A 37 -25.35 3.05 -33.51
N LEU A 38 -26.15 2.79 -32.46
CA LEU A 38 -25.72 2.19 -31.20
C LEU A 38 -24.91 0.89 -31.40
N LYS A 39 -25.28 0.04 -32.36
CA LYS A 39 -24.59 -1.24 -32.60
C LYS A 39 -23.15 -1.01 -33.08
N VAL A 40 -22.96 -0.06 -33.99
CA VAL A 40 -21.63 0.29 -34.52
C VAL A 40 -20.76 0.88 -33.41
N LEU A 41 -21.32 1.77 -32.58
CA LEU A 41 -20.55 2.35 -31.48
C LEU A 41 -20.16 1.30 -30.43
N LEU A 42 -21.08 0.41 -30.06
CA LEU A 42 -20.78 -0.70 -29.15
C LEU A 42 -19.68 -1.61 -29.69
N SER A 43 -19.64 -1.86 -31.02
CA SER A 43 -18.55 -2.63 -31.65
C SER A 43 -17.21 -1.90 -31.67
N SER A 44 -17.22 -0.56 -31.57
CA SER A 44 -16.01 0.26 -31.50
C SER A 44 -15.44 0.39 -30.09
N ILE A 45 -16.24 0.09 -29.05
CA ILE A 45 -15.74 0.09 -27.67
C ILE A 45 -14.88 -1.17 -27.51
N PRO A 46 -13.58 -1.03 -27.23
CA PRO A 46 -12.73 -2.20 -27.03
C PRO A 46 -13.32 -3.03 -25.90
N ALA A 47 -13.51 -4.32 -26.14
CA ALA A 47 -13.97 -5.25 -25.12
C ALA A 47 -13.08 -5.07 -23.89
N ARG A 48 -13.69 -4.71 -22.76
CA ARG A 48 -12.98 -4.56 -21.49
C ARG A 48 -12.21 -5.86 -21.30
N LYS A 49 -10.87 -5.78 -21.19
CA LYS A 49 -10.05 -6.98 -20.93
C LYS A 49 -10.74 -7.74 -19.80
N PRO A 50 -10.98 -9.06 -19.94
CA PRO A 50 -11.52 -9.83 -18.83
C PRO A 50 -10.64 -9.50 -17.60
N PRO A 51 -11.25 -9.34 -16.41
CA PRO A 51 -10.47 -9.07 -15.21
C PRO A 51 -9.31 -10.07 -15.21
N GLY A 52 -8.08 -9.54 -15.18
CA GLY A 52 -6.89 -10.38 -15.22
C GLY A 52 -7.01 -11.47 -14.15
N ARG A 53 -6.33 -12.61 -14.36
CA ARG A 53 -6.36 -13.74 -13.43
C ARG A 53 -6.35 -13.22 -11.99
N PRO A 54 -7.37 -13.55 -11.17
CA PRO A 54 -7.37 -13.18 -9.76
C PRO A 54 -6.03 -13.52 -9.13
N ARG A 55 -5.47 -12.59 -8.36
CA ARG A 55 -4.18 -12.82 -7.69
C ARG A 55 -4.30 -14.13 -6.92
N LYS A 56 -3.33 -15.04 -7.12
CA LYS A 56 -3.31 -16.34 -6.46
C LYS A 56 -3.36 -16.09 -4.95
N VAL A 57 -4.45 -16.52 -4.30
CA VAL A 57 -4.58 -16.39 -2.85
C VAL A 57 -3.46 -17.24 -2.21
N PRO A 58 -2.66 -16.69 -1.29
CA PRO A 58 -1.68 -17.47 -0.56
C PRO A 58 -2.34 -18.70 0.08
N LYS A 59 -1.64 -19.84 0.12
CA LYS A 59 -2.19 -21.06 0.75
C LYS A 59 -2.52 -20.75 2.21
N ALA A 60 -3.73 -21.11 2.66
CA ALA A 60 -4.31 -20.76 3.95
C ALA A 60 -3.61 -21.31 5.23
N ARG A 61 -2.33 -21.70 5.15
CA ARG A 61 -1.60 -22.36 6.24
C ARG A 61 -0.10 -22.09 6.29
N GLN A 62 0.45 -21.16 5.50
CA GLN A 62 1.84 -20.74 5.74
C GLN A 62 1.85 -19.78 6.91
N HIS A 63 2.15 -20.30 8.11
CA HIS A 63 2.51 -19.46 9.24
C HIS A 63 3.76 -18.66 8.84
N ASP A 64 3.73 -17.35 9.04
CA ASP A 64 4.93 -16.54 8.83
C ASP A 64 5.98 -17.01 9.85
N THR A 65 7.07 -17.57 9.34
CA THR A 65 8.22 -17.96 10.17
C THR A 65 9.27 -16.85 10.04
N PRO A 66 10.32 -16.84 10.88
CA PRO A 66 11.45 -15.91 10.70
C PRO A 66 12.04 -15.93 9.28
N ASN A 67 11.93 -17.08 8.60
CA ASN A 67 12.55 -17.35 7.31
C ASN A 67 11.53 -17.49 6.16
N THR A 68 10.23 -17.44 6.44
CA THR A 68 9.18 -17.64 5.44
C THR A 68 8.07 -16.62 5.65
N GLY A 69 7.70 -15.89 4.59
CA GLY A 69 6.68 -14.85 4.68
C GLY A 69 7.06 -13.57 3.94
N GLN A 70 6.28 -12.51 4.16
CA GLN A 70 6.54 -11.17 3.61
C GLN A 70 7.65 -10.43 4.37
N PHE A 71 7.74 -10.67 5.68
CA PHE A 71 8.70 -10.05 6.61
C PHE A 71 9.81 -11.02 7.04
N ALA A 72 10.10 -12.04 6.23
CA ALA A 72 11.24 -12.93 6.49
C ALA A 72 12.55 -12.14 6.46
N VAL A 73 13.45 -12.40 7.43
CA VAL A 73 14.73 -11.70 7.59
C VAL A 73 15.52 -11.61 6.27
N PRO A 74 15.78 -12.69 5.52
CA PRO A 74 16.57 -12.59 4.27
C PRO A 74 15.94 -11.67 3.23
N LYS A 75 14.60 -11.61 3.16
CA LYS A 75 13.90 -10.71 2.22
C LYS A 75 13.93 -9.26 2.70
N LEU A 76 13.94 -9.04 4.02
CA LEU A 76 14.05 -7.71 4.60
C LEU A 76 15.45 -7.14 4.36
N LEU A 77 16.51 -7.94 4.50
CA LEU A 77 17.88 -7.54 4.18
C LEU A 77 18.00 -7.03 2.73
N GLU A 78 17.48 -7.80 1.77
CA GLU A 78 17.50 -7.39 0.35
C GLU A 78 16.71 -6.10 0.12
N LYS A 79 15.53 -5.98 0.76
CA LYS A 79 14.67 -4.79 0.62
C LYS A 79 15.28 -3.55 1.25
N LEU A 80 15.82 -3.65 2.45
CA LEU A 80 16.43 -2.53 3.17
C LEU A 80 17.70 -2.05 2.47
N ALA A 81 18.51 -2.97 1.93
CA ALA A 81 19.69 -2.62 1.16
C ALA A 81 19.34 -1.86 -0.12
N ARG A 82 18.25 -2.27 -0.80
CA ARG A 82 17.79 -1.63 -2.05
C ARG A 82 17.01 -0.33 -1.80
N ARG A 83 16.25 -0.27 -0.71
CA ARG A 83 15.31 0.82 -0.38
C ARG A 83 15.36 1.10 1.12
N PRO A 84 16.34 1.89 1.59
CA PRO A 84 16.52 2.12 3.01
C PRO A 84 15.39 2.96 3.65
N GLY A 85 14.62 3.69 2.83
CA GLY A 85 13.41 4.42 3.28
C GLY A 85 12.15 3.58 3.43
N PHE A 86 12.23 2.27 3.21
CA PHE A 86 11.07 1.38 3.28
C PHE A 86 10.36 1.38 4.65
N PRO A 87 11.06 1.34 5.80
CA PRO A 87 10.43 1.25 7.11
C PRO A 87 10.26 2.61 7.81
N THR A 88 10.50 3.74 7.13
CA THR A 88 10.45 5.07 7.76
C THR A 88 9.04 5.37 8.30
N ASN A 89 8.98 5.87 9.54
CA ASN A 89 7.76 6.17 10.31
C ASN A 89 6.88 4.95 10.63
N TRP A 90 7.41 3.73 10.57
CA TRP A 90 6.66 2.55 11.01
C TRP A 90 6.70 2.44 12.52
N LYS A 91 5.57 2.04 13.12
CA LYS A 91 5.54 1.60 14.51
C LYS A 91 6.10 0.19 14.61
N VAL A 92 7.02 -0.02 15.55
CA VAL A 92 7.70 -1.30 15.75
C VAL A 92 7.66 -1.69 17.21
N LEU A 93 7.73 -3.00 17.44
CA LEU A 93 7.85 -3.57 18.78
C LEU A 93 9.25 -4.13 18.93
N VAL A 94 10.00 -3.60 19.91
CA VAL A 94 11.39 -3.96 20.16
C VAL A 94 11.48 -4.73 21.48
N PRO A 95 11.94 -5.99 21.48
CA PRO A 95 12.28 -6.69 22.71
C PRO A 95 13.61 -6.16 23.24
N LEU A 96 13.59 -5.61 24.46
CA LEU A 96 14.79 -5.17 25.19
C LEU A 96 14.93 -5.95 26.49
N ASP A 97 16.15 -6.35 26.80
CA ASP A 97 16.49 -7.05 28.03
C ASP A 97 16.75 -6.05 29.15
N ILE A 98 15.99 -6.16 30.24
CA ILE A 98 16.13 -5.30 31.42
C ILE A 98 16.68 -6.16 32.55
N ASN A 99 17.77 -5.70 33.15
CA ASN A 99 18.31 -6.28 34.37
C ASN A 99 17.50 -5.76 35.57
N ASP A 100 16.84 -6.66 36.27
CA ASP A 100 16.18 -6.39 37.56
C ASP A 100 16.84 -7.24 38.67
N ASP A 101 16.48 -7.00 39.93
CA ASP A 101 17.09 -7.68 41.09
C ASP A 101 16.85 -9.21 41.07
N ASP A 102 15.75 -9.64 40.41
CA ASP A 102 15.35 -11.04 40.19
C ASP A 102 15.94 -11.67 38.90
N GLY A 103 16.72 -10.94 38.10
CA GLY A 103 17.38 -11.43 36.88
C GLY A 103 17.01 -10.68 35.59
N ILE A 104 17.40 -11.26 34.44
CA ILE A 104 17.17 -10.66 33.11
C ILE A 104 15.73 -10.91 32.68
N THR A 105 14.95 -9.84 32.51
CA THR A 105 13.59 -9.91 31.96
C THR A 105 13.50 -9.18 30.63
N THR A 106 13.11 -9.88 29.57
CA THR A 106 12.84 -9.27 28.27
C THR A 106 11.47 -8.59 28.28
N LYS A 107 11.42 -7.27 28.05
CA LYS A 107 10.18 -6.51 27.88
C LYS A 107 10.09 -5.94 26.48
N ASN A 108 8.87 -5.80 25.98
CA ASN A 108 8.61 -5.26 24.65
C ASN A 108 8.26 -3.77 24.76
N PHE A 109 8.97 -2.95 23.99
CA PHE A 109 8.77 -1.50 23.91
C PHE A 109 8.26 -1.11 22.53
N ASP A 110 7.31 -0.20 22.48
CA ASP A 110 6.85 0.39 21.22
C ASP A 110 7.72 1.59 20.83
N GLY A 111 8.05 1.66 19.55
CA GLY A 111 8.85 2.76 19.02
C GLY A 111 8.53 3.06 17.56
N ILE A 112 9.04 4.19 17.08
CA ILE A 112 8.86 4.68 15.72
C ILE A 112 10.21 4.69 15.02
N VAL A 113 10.28 4.01 13.87
CA VAL A 113 11.50 4.01 13.04
C VAL A 113 11.68 5.38 12.40
N ARG A 114 12.79 6.05 12.71
CA ARG A 114 13.18 7.33 12.08
C ARG A 114 13.90 7.10 10.75
N PRO A 115 14.02 8.14 9.90
CA PRO A 115 14.73 8.04 8.64
C PRO A 115 16.15 7.50 8.80
N TRP A 116 16.62 6.77 7.79
CA TRP A 116 17.95 6.20 7.78
C TRP A 116 19.01 7.28 7.62
N PHE A 117 20.22 6.98 8.10
CA PHE A 117 21.41 7.75 7.79
C PHE A 117 22.55 6.79 7.39
N ALA A 118 23.51 7.31 6.65
CA ALA A 118 24.67 6.54 6.20
C ALA A 118 25.88 6.87 7.05
N LYS A 119 26.58 5.85 7.55
CA LYS A 119 27.85 5.96 8.26
C LYS A 119 28.78 4.86 7.75
N ASP A 120 30.00 5.22 7.34
CA ASP A 120 31.00 4.28 6.81
C ASP A 120 30.48 3.38 5.66
N GLY A 121 29.63 3.94 4.80
CA GLY A 121 29.03 3.20 3.66
C GLY A 121 27.94 2.19 4.05
N LYS A 122 27.53 2.13 5.32
CA LYS A 122 26.42 1.31 5.82
C LYS A 122 25.23 2.19 6.22
N TYR A 123 24.03 1.62 6.15
CA TYR A 123 22.79 2.28 6.56
C TYR A 123 22.43 1.91 7.99
N TYR A 124 21.99 2.91 8.74
CA TYR A 124 21.54 2.77 10.13
C TYR A 124 20.20 3.48 10.33
N TRP A 125 19.43 3.01 11.30
CA TRP A 125 18.15 3.57 11.68
C TRP A 125 18.09 3.83 13.19
N LYS A 126 17.54 4.96 13.59
CA LYS A 126 17.19 5.21 14.99
C LYS A 126 15.73 4.85 15.22
N ILE A 127 15.43 4.20 16.34
CA ILE A 127 14.06 3.97 16.80
C ILE A 127 13.81 4.92 17.97
N GLU A 128 12.75 5.71 17.88
CA GLU A 128 12.33 6.61 18.96
C GLU A 128 11.23 5.94 19.75
N PHE A 129 11.48 5.73 21.04
CA PHE A 129 10.53 5.11 21.95
C PHE A 129 9.63 6.19 22.58
N ALA A 130 8.38 5.84 22.87
CA ALA A 130 7.46 6.77 23.52
C ALA A 130 7.89 7.12 24.97
N ASP A 131 8.58 6.19 25.63
CA ASP A 131 9.20 6.42 26.93
C ASP A 131 10.51 7.21 26.78
N ALA A 132 10.56 8.37 27.42
CA ALA A 132 11.49 9.45 27.12
C ALA A 132 12.97 9.21 27.50
N ASP A 133 13.32 8.08 28.11
CA ASP A 133 14.68 7.78 28.61
C ASP A 133 15.32 6.51 28.02
N ILE A 134 14.76 5.97 26.94
CA ILE A 134 15.35 4.81 26.24
C ILE A 134 16.15 5.31 25.03
N ASP A 135 17.44 5.62 25.24
CA ASP A 135 18.37 5.90 24.15
C ASP A 135 19.15 4.62 23.80
N VAL A 136 18.86 4.08 22.62
CA VAL A 136 19.53 2.89 22.09
C VAL A 136 20.43 3.28 20.94
N GLU A 137 21.53 2.55 20.78
CA GLU A 137 22.39 2.70 19.61
C GLU A 137 21.60 2.53 18.29
N PRO A 138 22.03 3.21 17.22
CA PRO A 138 21.39 3.08 15.92
C PRO A 138 21.48 1.64 15.40
N TYR A 139 20.33 1.11 14.99
CA TYR A 139 20.17 -0.25 14.49
C TYR A 139 20.80 -0.38 13.12
N ASP A 140 21.58 -1.44 12.92
CA ASP A 140 22.05 -1.82 11.60
C ASP A 140 20.94 -2.51 10.76
N ILE A 141 21.29 -2.91 9.54
CA ILE A 141 20.35 -3.57 8.63
C ILE A 141 19.85 -4.94 9.14
N GLN A 142 20.70 -5.69 9.85
CA GLN A 142 20.36 -7.00 10.40
C GLN A 142 19.43 -6.85 11.60
N GLU A 143 19.81 -5.99 12.54
CA GLU A 143 19.06 -5.75 13.76
C GLU A 143 17.67 -5.19 13.45
N LEU A 144 17.59 -4.22 12.53
CA LEU A 144 16.29 -3.71 12.09
C LEU A 144 15.45 -4.79 11.39
N ALA A 145 16.05 -5.66 10.57
CA ALA A 145 15.33 -6.76 9.95
C ALA A 145 14.77 -7.74 10.99
N HIS A 146 15.50 -7.99 12.08
CA HIS A 146 15.03 -8.80 13.20
C HIS A 146 13.88 -8.13 13.96
N VAL A 147 13.96 -6.82 14.24
CA VAL A 147 12.88 -6.04 14.88
C VAL A 147 11.61 -6.08 14.03
N LEU A 148 11.71 -5.83 12.72
CA LEU A 148 10.56 -5.88 11.81
C LEU A 148 9.96 -7.29 11.72
N ASN A 149 10.80 -8.33 11.71
CA ASN A 149 10.33 -9.71 11.75
C ASN A 149 9.60 -10.02 13.06
N HIS A 150 10.16 -9.61 14.20
CA HIS A 150 9.54 -9.78 15.51
C HIS A 150 8.19 -9.06 15.57
N THR A 151 8.14 -7.78 15.19
CA THR A 151 6.91 -6.97 15.16
C THR A 151 5.80 -7.66 14.35
N ALA A 152 6.13 -8.14 13.14
CA ALA A 152 5.16 -8.83 12.28
C ALA A 152 4.67 -10.16 12.90
N ARG A 153 5.58 -10.93 13.54
CA ARG A 153 5.24 -12.21 14.16
C ARG A 153 4.43 -12.06 15.44
N SER A 154 4.66 -10.97 16.17
CA SER A 154 3.88 -10.61 17.36
C SER A 154 2.48 -10.09 17.01
N GLY A 155 2.17 -9.94 15.71
CA GLY A 155 0.88 -9.40 15.25
C GLY A 155 0.71 -7.91 15.53
N TYR A 156 1.80 -7.20 15.84
CA TYR A 156 1.77 -5.77 16.12
C TYR A 156 1.64 -4.99 14.81
N ALA A 157 0.74 -4.01 14.79
CA ALA A 157 0.46 -3.23 13.59
C ALA A 157 1.55 -2.17 13.36
N PHE A 158 2.09 -2.10 12.15
CA PHE A 158 3.10 -1.12 11.77
C PHE A 158 2.58 0.33 11.62
N VAL A 159 1.27 0.58 11.80
CA VAL A 159 0.55 1.85 11.49
C VAL A 159 0.24 2.68 12.73
#